data_AF-A0A1I8BKA8-F1
#
_entry.id   AF-A0A1I8BKA8-F1
#
_cell.length_a   1.000
_cell.length_b   1.000
_cell.length_c   1.000
_cell.angle_alpha   90.00
_cell.angle_beta   90.00
_cell.angle_gamma   90.00
#
_symmetry.space_group_name_H-M   'P 1'
#
loop_
_entity.id
_entity.type
_entity.pdbx_description
1 polymer ?
#
loop_
_entity_poly.entity_id
_entity_poly.type
_entity_poly.pdbx_seq_one_letter_code
_entity_poly.pdbx_strand_id
1 'polypeptide(L)'
;MPINEFDVAGGYRFTLENNQVNEYVRAYCGDGQDVRFLVHIQRNSSVPELNLNDFTQYINGTSVFNEDHSLRTFFEIALSQYALNHELFVSIGAGKLFEYFDPSKNPKRVGNGMYLRKGLSKGVKVIKNDAPFTNGNGGGNNKGPKAAVVLDAKVALFFEPQALHLTVLDMLPRSNGRQTRLSDFPPRDWLKVESLLEDLRVEVIYRRTRTFQLGKFTEKPLRDL
;
A
#
# COMPACT_ATOMS: atom_id res chain seq x y z
N MET A 1 -4.48 -15.09 23.86
CA MET A 1 -4.86 -16.19 22.93
C MET A 1 -6.20 -15.80 22.31
N PRO A 2 -6.39 -15.90 20.98
CA PRO A 2 -7.71 -15.61 20.40
C PRO A 2 -8.74 -16.58 20.97
N ILE A 3 -9.85 -16.03 21.46
CA ILE A 3 -11.02 -16.82 21.87
C ILE A 3 -11.71 -17.22 20.56
N ASN A 4 -11.59 -18.50 20.21
CA ASN A 4 -12.17 -19.08 19.01
C ASN A 4 -13.55 -19.63 19.38
N GLU A 5 -14.61 -19.02 18.89
CA GLU A 5 -15.95 -19.62 18.92
C GLU A 5 -16.22 -20.21 17.55
N PHE A 6 -16.30 -21.53 17.49
CA PHE A 6 -16.77 -22.25 16.32
C PHE A 6 -18.29 -22.11 16.25
N ASP A 7 -18.79 -21.35 15.28
CA ASP A 7 -20.22 -21.37 14.97
C ASP A 7 -20.49 -22.53 13.99
N VAL A 8 -21.44 -23.37 14.36
CA VAL A 8 -21.78 -24.65 13.71
C VAL A 8 -22.37 -24.43 12.30
N ALA A 9 -22.57 -23.18 11.89
CA ALA A 9 -23.08 -22.77 10.59
C ALA A 9 -22.02 -22.51 9.49
N GLY A 10 -20.74 -22.86 9.70
CA GLY A 10 -19.74 -22.90 8.62
C GLY A 10 -18.91 -21.62 8.41
N GLY A 11 -18.83 -20.76 9.42
CA GLY A 11 -17.93 -19.60 9.47
C GLY A 11 -16.94 -19.69 10.63
N TYR A 12 -15.79 -19.05 10.48
CA TYR A 12 -14.81 -18.85 11.56
C TYR A 12 -14.98 -17.45 12.13
N ARG A 13 -15.24 -17.37 13.43
CA ARG A 13 -15.32 -16.12 14.16
C ARG A 13 -14.27 -16.09 15.26
N PHE A 14 -13.47 -15.03 15.29
CA PHE A 14 -12.50 -14.82 16.36
C PHE A 14 -12.34 -13.35 16.65
N THR A 15 -11.88 -13.07 17.87
CA THR A 15 -11.55 -11.71 18.30
C THR A 15 -10.04 -11.55 18.35
N LEU A 16 -9.54 -10.49 17.74
CA LEU A 16 -8.16 -10.05 17.90
C LEU A 16 -8.09 -8.93 18.93
N GLU A 17 -7.18 -9.08 19.88
CA GLU A 17 -6.78 -8.01 20.79
C GLU A 17 -5.89 -7.00 20.07
N ASN A 18 -5.81 -5.79 20.63
CA ASN A 18 -5.04 -4.69 20.06
C ASN A 18 -3.55 -5.05 19.84
N ASN A 19 -2.95 -5.88 20.70
CA ASN A 19 -1.57 -6.35 20.58
C ASN A 19 -1.36 -7.42 19.47
N GLN A 20 -2.43 -7.98 18.90
CA GLN A 20 -2.37 -9.01 17.84
C GLN A 20 -2.50 -8.45 16.43
N VAL A 21 -2.72 -7.13 16.29
CA VAL A 21 -2.82 -6.45 15.00
C VAL A 21 -1.60 -5.56 14.77
N ASN A 22 -1.27 -5.31 13.50
CA ASN A 22 -0.11 -4.49 13.15
C ASN A 22 -0.28 -3.04 13.64
N GLU A 23 0.83 -2.31 13.74
CA GLU A 23 0.87 -0.93 14.23
C GLU A 23 -0.03 0.03 13.44
N TYR A 24 -0.20 -0.21 12.13
CA TYR A 24 -1.12 0.56 11.29
C TYR A 24 -2.55 0.46 11.82
N VAL A 25 -3.07 -0.74 12.05
CA VAL A 25 -4.44 -0.93 12.55
C VAL A 25 -4.61 -0.33 13.95
N ARG A 26 -3.60 -0.48 14.82
CA ARG A 26 -3.61 0.12 16.18
C ARG A 26 -3.72 1.65 16.15
N ALA A 27 -2.95 2.30 15.28
CA ALA A 27 -2.90 3.75 15.18
C ALA A 27 -4.23 4.40 14.78
N TYR A 28 -5.08 3.69 14.03
CA TYR A 28 -6.41 4.17 13.63
C TYR A 28 -7.49 3.98 14.70
N CYS A 29 -7.29 3.04 15.62
CA CYS A 29 -8.29 2.65 16.60
C CYS A 29 -8.22 3.45 17.91
N GLY A 30 -7.31 4.41 18.00
CA GLY A 30 -7.15 5.25 19.18
C GLY A 30 -6.29 4.58 20.24
N ASP A 31 -5.21 5.26 20.59
CA ASP A 31 -4.15 4.71 21.41
C ASP A 31 -4.55 4.74 22.90
N GLY A 32 -4.88 3.58 23.47
CA GLY A 32 -5.30 3.42 24.88
C GLY A 32 -6.76 3.01 25.09
N GLN A 33 -7.52 2.74 24.02
CA GLN A 33 -8.78 2.01 24.14
C GLN A 33 -8.56 0.52 23.96
N ASP A 34 -9.32 -0.27 24.71
CA ASP A 34 -9.32 -1.73 24.67
C ASP A 34 -10.08 -2.19 23.41
N VAL A 35 -9.51 -1.89 22.25
CA VAL A 35 -10.15 -2.15 20.96
C VAL A 35 -10.02 -3.62 20.62
N ARG A 36 -11.17 -4.25 20.42
CA ARG A 36 -11.30 -5.64 20.01
C ARG A 36 -11.78 -5.71 18.58
N PHE A 37 -11.04 -6.40 17.72
CA PHE A 37 -11.43 -6.61 16.34
C PHE A 37 -12.20 -7.91 16.24
N LEU A 38 -13.47 -7.82 15.88
CA LEU A 38 -14.26 -8.99 15.57
C LEU A 38 -14.06 -9.34 14.09
N VAL A 39 -13.44 -10.49 13.84
CA VAL A 39 -13.24 -11.01 12.50
C VAL A 39 -14.23 -12.14 12.26
N HIS A 40 -14.99 -12.03 11.18
CA HIS A 40 -15.90 -13.07 10.72
C HIS A 40 -15.48 -13.50 9.30
N ILE A 41 -15.03 -14.75 9.19
CA ILE A 41 -14.66 -15.38 7.93
C ILE A 41 -15.77 -16.39 7.62
N GLN A 42 -16.52 -16.12 6.56
CA GLN A 42 -17.56 -17.04 6.08
C GLN A 42 -17.27 -17.43 4.65
N ARG A 43 -17.58 -18.68 4.30
CA ARG A 43 -17.58 -19.09 2.90
C ARG A 43 -18.63 -18.25 2.18
N ASN A 44 -18.21 -17.63 1.08
CA ASN A 44 -19.15 -16.92 0.23
C ASN A 44 -19.94 -17.94 -0.61
N SER A 45 -21.17 -18.25 -0.20
CA SER A 45 -22.04 -19.22 -0.88
C SER A 45 -22.79 -18.64 -2.09
N SER A 46 -22.73 -17.31 -2.31
CA SER A 46 -23.42 -16.64 -3.41
C SER A 46 -22.54 -16.38 -4.63
N VAL A 47 -21.25 -16.75 -4.57
CA VAL A 47 -20.28 -16.58 -5.66
C VAL A 47 -19.75 -17.97 -6.07
N PRO A 48 -19.58 -18.25 -7.37
CA PRO A 48 -19.03 -19.51 -7.84
C PRO A 48 -17.64 -19.79 -7.22
N GLU A 49 -17.36 -21.08 -6.98
CA GLU A 49 -16.06 -21.52 -6.51
C GLU A 49 -14.98 -21.19 -7.54
N LEU A 50 -13.88 -20.60 -7.07
CA LEU A 50 -12.76 -20.29 -7.93
C LEU A 50 -12.05 -21.57 -8.39
N ASN A 51 -12.16 -21.89 -9.67
CA ASN A 51 -11.39 -22.97 -10.29
C ASN A 51 -10.11 -22.41 -10.94
N LEU A 52 -8.94 -22.78 -10.39
CA LEU A 52 -7.64 -22.31 -10.89
C LEU A 52 -7.26 -22.84 -12.27
N ASN A 53 -7.98 -23.86 -12.76
CA ASN A 53 -7.77 -24.44 -14.08
C ASN A 53 -8.79 -23.92 -15.10
N ASP A 54 -9.73 -23.07 -14.71
CA ASP A 54 -10.76 -22.55 -15.61
C ASP A 54 -10.22 -21.40 -16.46
N PHE A 55 -9.47 -21.77 -17.50
CA PHE A 55 -9.05 -20.85 -18.56
C PHE A 55 -10.00 -20.84 -19.76
N THR A 56 -11.17 -21.47 -19.66
CA THR A 56 -12.05 -21.75 -20.81
C THR A 56 -12.54 -20.46 -21.48
N GLN A 57 -12.87 -19.45 -20.68
CA GLN A 57 -13.26 -18.12 -21.17
C GLN A 57 -12.19 -17.42 -22.03
N TYR A 58 -10.92 -17.75 -21.85
CA TYR A 58 -9.80 -17.17 -22.60
C TYR A 58 -9.50 -17.90 -23.92
N ILE A 59 -10.01 -19.12 -24.07
CA ILE A 59 -9.86 -19.90 -25.30
C ILE A 59 -10.73 -19.31 -26.41
N ASN A 60 -11.97 -18.97 -26.08
CA ASN A 60 -12.99 -18.54 -27.04
C ASN A 60 -12.97 -17.03 -27.34
N GLY A 61 -12.02 -16.28 -26.77
CA GLY A 61 -11.91 -14.84 -27.01
C GLY A 61 -13.09 -14.03 -26.46
N THR A 62 -13.57 -14.39 -25.26
CA THR A 62 -14.63 -13.66 -24.56
C THR A 62 -14.28 -12.17 -24.47
N SER A 63 -15.26 -11.30 -24.71
CA SER A 63 -15.09 -9.85 -24.57
C SER A 63 -14.57 -9.51 -23.17
N VAL A 64 -13.67 -8.53 -23.07
CA VAL A 64 -13.08 -8.06 -21.79
C VAL A 64 -14.15 -7.65 -20.77
N PHE A 65 -15.31 -7.19 -21.24
CA PHE A 65 -16.43 -6.77 -20.38
C PHE A 65 -17.26 -7.93 -19.82
N ASN A 66 -17.11 -9.13 -20.39
CA ASN A 66 -17.83 -10.34 -19.99
C ASN A 66 -16.87 -11.38 -19.38
N GLU A 67 -15.61 -11.00 -19.14
CA GLU A 67 -14.60 -11.86 -18.56
C GLU A 67 -14.80 -11.98 -17.04
N ASP A 68 -14.84 -13.19 -16.52
CA ASP A 68 -14.71 -13.44 -15.10
C ASP A 68 -13.27 -13.13 -14.66
N HIS A 69 -13.12 -12.02 -13.92
CA HIS A 69 -11.84 -11.57 -13.41
C HIS A 69 -11.37 -12.28 -12.13
N SER A 70 -12.16 -13.21 -11.57
CA SER A 70 -11.87 -13.86 -10.29
C SER A 70 -10.50 -14.56 -10.28
N LEU A 71 -10.19 -15.30 -11.35
CA LEU A 71 -8.90 -15.99 -11.52
C LEU A 71 -7.73 -15.01 -11.59
N ARG A 72 -7.89 -13.92 -12.34
CA ARG A 72 -6.89 -12.86 -12.45
C ARG A 72 -6.67 -12.18 -11.11
N THR A 73 -7.74 -11.79 -10.43
CA THR A 73 -7.70 -11.16 -9.11
C THR A 73 -7.01 -12.06 -8.08
N PHE A 74 -7.30 -13.36 -8.10
CA PHE A 74 -6.62 -14.32 -7.23
C PHE A 74 -5.11 -14.34 -7.46
N PHE A 75 -4.65 -14.46 -8.71
CA PHE A 75 -3.22 -14.44 -8.99
C PHE A 75 -2.56 -13.10 -8.64
N GLU A 76 -3.25 -11.97 -8.85
CA GLU A 76 -2.74 -10.64 -8.46
C GLU A 76 -2.59 -10.49 -6.95
N ILE A 77 -3.52 -11.05 -6.16
CA ILE A 77 -3.42 -11.11 -4.70
C ILE A 77 -2.26 -12.01 -4.30
N ALA A 78 -2.20 -13.24 -4.81
CA ALA A 78 -1.18 -14.23 -4.49
C ALA A 78 0.25 -13.72 -4.75
N LEU A 79 0.46 -13.02 -5.87
CA LEU A 79 1.74 -12.43 -6.25
C LEU A 79 2.27 -11.41 -5.22
N SER A 80 1.38 -10.79 -4.46
CA SER A 80 1.74 -9.75 -3.48
C SER A 80 2.10 -10.31 -2.12
N GLN A 81 1.58 -11.49 -1.77
CA GLN A 81 1.58 -11.98 -0.39
C GLN A 81 2.99 -12.10 0.19
N TYR A 82 3.93 -12.66 -0.56
CA TYR A 82 5.31 -12.78 -0.09
C TYR A 82 5.94 -11.41 0.22
N ALA A 83 5.81 -10.47 -0.71
CA ALA A 83 6.36 -9.12 -0.58
C ALA A 83 5.77 -8.34 0.61
N LEU A 84 4.47 -8.50 0.86
CA LEU A 84 3.77 -7.83 1.96
C LEU A 84 4.06 -8.48 3.32
N ASN A 85 4.06 -9.82 3.39
CA ASN A 85 4.31 -10.55 4.63
C ASN A 85 5.74 -10.38 5.16
N HIS A 86 6.69 -10.07 4.28
CA HIS A 86 8.09 -9.83 4.64
C HIS A 86 8.47 -8.35 4.65
N GLU A 87 7.47 -7.44 4.58
CA GLU A 87 7.68 -5.98 4.64
C GLU A 87 8.74 -5.49 3.64
N LEU A 88 8.77 -6.07 2.43
CA LEU A 88 9.75 -5.69 1.40
C LEU A 88 9.30 -4.45 0.63
N PHE A 89 7.98 -4.24 0.51
CA PHE A 89 7.38 -3.15 -0.23
C PHE A 89 6.18 -2.56 0.50
N VAL A 90 5.96 -1.26 0.29
CA VAL A 90 4.71 -0.57 0.61
C VAL A 90 3.76 -0.73 -0.57
N SER A 91 2.54 -1.21 -0.32
CA SER A 91 1.49 -1.28 -1.34
C SER A 91 0.74 0.04 -1.46
N ILE A 92 0.56 0.52 -2.70
CA ILE A 92 -0.31 1.66 -3.01
C ILE A 92 -1.38 1.19 -4.00
N GLY A 93 -2.63 1.10 -3.53
CA GLY A 93 -3.71 0.46 -4.27
C GLY A 93 -3.47 -1.04 -4.48
N ALA A 94 -4.18 -1.62 -5.46
CA ALA A 94 -4.17 -3.07 -5.69
C ALA A 94 -2.96 -3.62 -6.46
N GLY A 95 -2.20 -2.73 -7.14
CA GLY A 95 -1.23 -3.14 -8.16
C GLY A 95 0.14 -2.49 -8.08
N LYS A 96 0.42 -1.56 -7.16
CA LYS A 96 1.72 -0.87 -7.11
C LYS A 96 2.44 -1.18 -5.80
N LEU A 97 3.69 -1.58 -5.92
CA LEU A 97 4.57 -1.88 -4.79
C LEU A 97 5.79 -0.96 -4.88
N PHE A 98 6.15 -0.29 -3.79
CA PHE A 98 7.31 0.61 -3.72
C PHE A 98 8.25 0.18 -2.59
N GLU A 99 9.56 0.13 -2.87
CA GLU A 99 10.58 -0.28 -1.88
C GLU A 99 10.53 0.64 -0.67
N TYR A 100 10.66 0.13 0.56
CA TYR A 100 10.75 0.95 1.78
C TYR A 100 11.85 2.02 1.71
N PHE A 101 11.70 3.09 2.49
CA PHE A 101 12.75 4.08 2.63
C PHE A 101 13.99 3.42 3.22
N ASP A 102 15.10 3.54 2.51
CA ASP A 102 16.40 3.06 2.97
C ASP A 102 17.41 4.19 2.79
N PRO A 103 17.84 4.84 3.89
CA PRO A 103 18.80 5.94 3.82
C PRO A 103 20.17 5.47 3.32
N SER A 104 20.52 4.18 3.46
CA SER A 104 21.80 3.63 2.99
C SER A 104 21.90 3.55 1.47
N LYS A 105 20.76 3.55 0.76
CA LYS A 105 20.69 3.50 -0.71
C LYS A 105 20.84 4.86 -1.40
N ASN A 106 21.21 5.92 -0.68
CA ASN A 106 21.34 7.29 -1.19
C ASN A 106 20.08 7.73 -1.98
N PRO A 107 18.94 7.93 -1.29
CA PRO A 107 17.68 8.27 -1.94
C PRO A 107 17.80 9.56 -2.76
N LYS A 108 17.27 9.54 -3.99
CA LYS A 108 17.29 10.71 -4.88
C LYS A 108 16.25 11.73 -4.42
N ARG A 109 16.70 12.75 -3.68
CA ARG A 109 15.89 13.90 -3.25
C ARG A 109 15.53 14.79 -4.44
N VAL A 110 14.31 15.32 -4.45
CA VAL A 110 13.82 16.24 -5.49
C VAL A 110 13.43 17.62 -4.94
N GLY A 111 13.67 17.85 -3.65
CA GLY A 111 13.31 19.09 -2.94
C GLY A 111 11.97 18.99 -2.21
N ASN A 112 11.61 20.03 -1.44
CA ASN A 112 10.36 20.11 -0.67
C ASN A 112 10.16 18.94 0.32
N GLY A 113 11.25 18.37 0.84
CA GLY A 113 11.20 17.18 1.70
C GLY A 113 10.71 15.91 1.00
N MET A 114 10.80 15.86 -0.34
CA MET A 114 10.38 14.71 -1.14
C MET A 114 11.56 13.99 -1.81
N TYR A 115 11.38 12.70 -2.02
CA TYR A 115 12.34 11.84 -2.71
C TYR A 115 11.66 10.85 -3.65
N LEU A 116 12.42 10.35 -4.63
CA LEU A 116 11.94 9.37 -5.59
C LEU A 116 12.13 7.95 -5.03
N ARG A 117 11.05 7.17 -5.02
CA ARG A 117 11.09 5.73 -4.73
C ARG A 117 10.92 4.93 -5.99
N LYS A 118 11.74 3.89 -6.11
CA LYS A 118 11.56 2.83 -7.09
C LYS A 118 10.45 1.91 -6.63
N GLY A 119 9.71 1.41 -7.59
CA GLY A 119 8.65 0.45 -7.38
C GLY A 119 8.32 -0.27 -8.67
N LEU A 120 7.25 -1.02 -8.62
CA LEU A 120 6.73 -1.78 -9.73
C LEU A 120 5.21 -1.75 -9.72
N SER A 121 4.63 -1.64 -10.90
CA SER A 121 3.25 -2.01 -11.14
C SER A 121 3.24 -3.48 -11.51
N LYS A 122 2.46 -4.27 -10.78
CA LYS A 122 2.20 -5.67 -11.07
C LYS A 122 0.79 -5.83 -11.63
N GLY A 123 0.62 -6.82 -12.47
CA GLY A 123 -0.67 -7.31 -12.93
C GLY A 123 -0.54 -8.73 -13.44
N VAL A 124 -1.68 -9.36 -13.68
CA VAL A 124 -1.71 -10.68 -14.31
C VAL A 124 -2.51 -10.57 -15.58
N LYS A 125 -2.02 -11.18 -16.65
CA LYS A 125 -2.73 -11.33 -17.92
C LYS A 125 -2.78 -12.79 -18.28
N VAL A 126 -3.91 -13.24 -18.82
CA VAL A 126 -3.97 -14.56 -19.47
C VAL A 126 -3.60 -14.36 -20.93
N ILE A 127 -2.57 -15.05 -21.38
CA ILE A 127 -2.07 -15.01 -22.75
C ILE A 127 -2.38 -16.32 -23.46
N LYS A 128 -2.62 -16.26 -24.77
CA LYS A 128 -2.61 -17.45 -25.61
C LYS A 128 -1.18 -17.99 -25.64
N ASN A 129 -1.01 -19.27 -25.37
CA ASN A 129 0.29 -19.93 -25.46
C ASN A 129 0.28 -20.85 -26.68
N ASP A 130 0.86 -20.37 -27.77
CA ASP A 130 1.03 -21.16 -28.99
C ASP A 130 2.28 -22.06 -28.94
N ALA A 131 3.13 -21.91 -27.91
CA ALA A 131 4.35 -22.69 -27.76
C ALA A 131 4.06 -24.08 -27.16
N PRO A 132 4.55 -25.18 -27.78
CA PRO A 132 4.46 -26.51 -27.21
C PRO A 132 5.24 -26.57 -25.89
N PHE A 133 4.57 -27.00 -24.82
CA PHE A 133 5.19 -27.15 -23.50
C PHE A 133 5.68 -28.59 -23.34
N THR A 134 6.99 -28.79 -23.19
CA THR A 134 7.56 -30.04 -22.70
C THR A 134 7.58 -30.00 -21.18
N ASN A 135 6.50 -30.46 -20.54
CA ASN A 135 6.64 -30.89 -19.16
C ASN A 135 7.51 -32.15 -19.15
N GLY A 136 8.57 -32.14 -18.34
CA GLY A 136 9.26 -33.37 -17.98
C GLY A 136 8.22 -34.38 -17.49
N ASN A 137 8.17 -35.52 -18.16
CA ASN A 137 7.18 -36.59 -18.09
C ASN A 137 5.88 -36.39 -18.88
N GLY A 138 5.94 -36.82 -20.15
CA GLY A 138 4.88 -37.64 -20.75
C GLY A 138 3.71 -36.91 -21.40
N GLY A 139 3.78 -36.77 -22.73
CA GLY A 139 2.64 -36.98 -23.63
C GLY A 139 1.41 -36.07 -23.44
N GLY A 140 1.51 -34.83 -23.90
CA GLY A 140 0.33 -34.00 -24.15
C GLY A 140 0.73 -32.63 -24.71
N ASN A 141 0.40 -32.37 -25.97
CA ASN A 141 0.51 -31.05 -26.58
C ASN A 141 -0.48 -30.08 -25.91
N ASN A 142 -0.20 -29.61 -24.69
CA ASN A 142 -1.02 -28.61 -24.00
C ASN A 142 -0.73 -27.22 -24.58
N LYS A 143 -1.30 -26.98 -25.77
CA LYS A 143 -1.58 -25.64 -26.31
C LYS A 143 -2.80 -25.12 -25.54
N GLY A 144 -2.60 -24.17 -24.63
CA GLY A 144 -3.68 -23.65 -23.80
C GLY A 144 -3.30 -22.31 -23.17
N PRO A 145 -4.27 -21.46 -22.81
CA PRO A 145 -3.99 -20.16 -22.21
C PRO A 145 -3.14 -20.30 -20.95
N LYS A 146 -2.26 -19.34 -20.70
CA LYS A 146 -1.43 -19.29 -19.49
C LYS A 146 -1.53 -17.94 -18.82
N ALA A 147 -1.56 -17.94 -17.48
CA ALA A 147 -1.38 -16.73 -16.71
C ALA A 147 0.08 -16.27 -16.81
N ALA A 148 0.28 -15.02 -17.20
CA ALA A 148 1.55 -14.35 -17.29
C ALA A 148 1.56 -13.17 -16.32
N VAL A 149 2.68 -13.02 -15.62
CA VAL A 149 2.91 -11.86 -14.76
C VAL A 149 3.36 -10.70 -15.63
N VAL A 150 2.71 -9.56 -15.47
CA VAL A 150 3.09 -8.30 -16.10
C VAL A 150 3.69 -7.40 -15.04
N LEU A 151 4.95 -7.03 -15.23
CA LEU A 151 5.67 -6.12 -14.37
C LEU A 151 6.06 -4.88 -15.16
N ASP A 152 5.85 -3.72 -14.57
CA ASP A 152 6.26 -2.43 -15.15
C ASP A 152 6.97 -1.61 -14.08
N ALA A 153 8.18 -1.16 -14.37
CA ALA A 153 8.98 -0.39 -13.42
C ALA A 153 8.35 1.00 -13.21
N LYS A 154 8.20 1.39 -11.94
CA LYS A 154 7.63 2.68 -11.56
C LYS A 154 8.59 3.48 -10.71
N VAL A 155 8.47 4.80 -10.83
CA VAL A 155 9.09 5.76 -9.92
C VAL A 155 8.01 6.73 -9.49
N ALA A 156 7.91 7.01 -8.20
CA ALA A 156 6.96 7.96 -7.65
C ALA A 156 7.58 8.80 -6.53
N LEU A 157 6.93 9.93 -6.23
CA LEU A 157 7.34 10.86 -5.18
C LEU A 157 6.75 10.46 -3.84
N PHE A 158 7.57 10.54 -2.81
CA PHE A 158 7.19 10.30 -1.42
C PHE A 158 7.80 11.37 -0.53
N PHE A 159 7.11 11.70 0.56
CA PHE A 159 7.69 12.49 1.64
C PHE A 159 8.77 11.71 2.36
N GLU A 160 9.91 12.35 2.59
CA GLU A 160 11.00 11.81 3.39
C GLU A 160 10.52 11.57 4.82
N PRO A 161 10.81 10.39 5.42
CA PRO A 161 10.45 10.12 6.80
C PRO A 161 11.38 10.89 7.73
N GLN A 162 11.02 12.15 7.97
CA GLN A 162 11.77 13.09 8.83
C GLN A 162 10.81 13.91 9.69
N ALA A 163 11.38 14.66 10.64
CA ALA A 163 10.59 15.56 11.47
C ALA A 163 9.90 16.63 10.61
N LEU A 164 8.63 16.92 10.93
CA LEU A 164 7.78 17.84 10.15
C LEU A 164 8.45 19.21 9.91
N HIS A 165 9.14 19.75 10.91
CA HIS A 165 9.84 21.03 10.78
C HIS A 165 10.96 20.99 9.73
N LEU A 166 11.66 19.86 9.55
CA LEU A 166 12.68 19.70 8.50
C LEU A 166 12.04 19.68 7.12
N THR A 167 10.89 19.01 6.97
CA THR A 167 10.11 19.03 5.73
C THR A 167 9.65 20.44 5.37
N VAL A 168 9.16 21.21 6.36
CA VAL A 168 8.81 22.63 6.13
C VAL A 168 10.04 23.45 5.75
N LEU A 169 11.18 23.26 6.45
CA LEU A 169 12.44 23.92 6.15
C LEU A 169 12.96 23.61 4.73
N ASP A 170 12.71 22.40 4.21
CA ASP A 170 13.06 21.98 2.85
C ASP A 170 12.15 22.57 1.76
N MET A 171 10.95 23.04 2.14
CA MET A 171 10.03 23.76 1.24
C MET A 171 10.37 25.25 1.13
N LEU A 172 11.21 25.77 2.03
CA LEU A 172 11.62 27.17 2.05
C LEU A 172 12.57 27.47 0.87
N PRO A 173 12.39 28.62 0.19
CA PRO A 173 13.39 29.08 -0.75
C PRO A 173 14.71 29.32 -0.01
N ARG A 174 15.81 28.82 -0.58
CA ARG A 174 17.16 29.12 -0.12
C ARG A 174 17.57 30.45 -0.74
N SER A 175 17.81 31.46 0.09
CA SER A 175 18.37 32.74 -0.36
C SER A 175 19.88 32.73 -0.09
N ASN A 176 20.69 32.91 -1.14
CA ASN A 176 22.15 32.98 -1.05
C ASN A 176 22.81 31.85 -0.24
N GLY A 177 22.32 30.62 -0.40
CA GLY A 177 22.83 29.44 0.31
C GLY A 177 22.53 29.39 1.81
N ARG A 178 21.83 30.39 2.37
CA ARG A 178 21.32 30.37 3.74
C ARG A 178 19.87 29.92 3.75
N GLN A 179 19.55 29.05 4.71
CA GLN A 179 18.18 28.62 4.94
C GLN A 179 17.41 29.77 5.59
N THR A 180 16.31 30.17 4.96
CA THR A 180 15.41 31.19 5.49
C THR A 180 14.91 30.73 6.86
N ARG A 181 14.91 31.61 7.86
CA ARG A 181 14.35 31.27 9.17
C ARG A 181 12.84 31.12 9.03
N LEU A 182 12.23 30.23 9.82
CA LEU A 182 10.77 30.12 9.89
C LEU A 182 10.10 31.46 10.26
N SER A 183 10.78 32.32 11.03
CA SER A 183 10.31 33.66 11.39
C SER A 183 10.22 34.62 10.19
N ASP A 184 11.00 34.36 9.14
CA ASP A 184 11.15 35.25 7.99
C ASP A 184 10.31 34.72 6.81
N PHE A 185 9.38 33.80 7.08
CA PHE A 185 8.66 33.09 6.05
C PHE A 185 7.54 33.95 5.46
N PRO A 186 7.57 34.25 4.14
CA PRO A 186 6.54 35.05 3.52
C PRO A 186 5.17 34.36 3.64
N PRO A 187 4.08 35.10 3.94
CA PRO A 187 2.73 34.53 4.03
C PRO A 187 2.32 33.71 2.78
N ARG A 188 2.79 34.12 1.60
CA ARG A 188 2.50 33.45 0.32
C ARG A 188 3.12 32.06 0.22
N ASP A 189 4.26 31.84 0.86
CA ASP A 189 4.92 30.54 0.86
C ASP A 189 4.29 29.60 1.90
N TRP A 190 3.64 30.12 2.93
CA TRP A 190 2.85 29.33 3.88
C TRP A 190 1.64 28.67 3.22
N LEU A 191 0.95 29.36 2.31
CA LEU A 191 -0.11 28.74 1.50
C LEU A 191 0.37 27.53 0.68
N LYS A 192 1.63 27.55 0.21
CA LYS A 192 2.23 26.42 -0.50
C LYS A 192 2.54 25.27 0.45
N VAL A 193 3.07 25.56 1.64
CA VAL A 193 3.32 24.55 2.68
C VAL A 193 2.02 23.91 3.13
N GLU A 194 0.99 24.71 3.40
CA GLU A 194 -0.35 24.24 3.77
C GLU A 194 -0.94 23.33 2.71
N SER A 195 -0.97 23.75 1.44
CA SER A 195 -1.54 22.95 0.35
C SER A 195 -0.77 21.66 0.06
N LEU A 196 0.54 21.60 0.32
CA LEU A 196 1.34 20.38 0.14
C LEU A 196 1.24 19.42 1.33
N LEU A 197 1.02 19.93 2.54
CA LEU A 197 1.00 19.14 3.77
C LEU A 197 -0.42 18.86 4.27
N GLU A 198 -1.45 19.44 3.67
CA GLU A 198 -2.85 19.11 3.91
C GLU A 198 -3.08 17.59 3.76
N ASP A 199 -3.77 17.01 4.73
CA ASP A 199 -4.06 15.58 4.87
C ASP A 199 -2.83 14.66 5.02
N LEU A 200 -1.61 15.21 5.10
CA LEU A 200 -0.42 14.42 5.39
C LEU A 200 -0.56 13.82 6.78
N ARG A 201 -0.36 12.50 6.86
CA ARG A 201 -0.30 11.83 8.15
C ARG A 201 1.06 12.02 8.79
N VAL A 202 1.05 12.44 10.05
CA VAL A 202 2.24 12.59 10.89
C VAL A 202 2.12 11.74 12.14
N GLU A 203 3.27 11.34 12.68
CA GLU A 203 3.39 10.65 13.96
C GLU A 203 3.88 11.61 15.05
N VAL A 204 3.44 11.38 16.29
CA VAL A 204 3.91 12.15 17.44
C VAL A 204 5.24 11.56 17.94
N ILE A 205 6.32 12.35 17.95
CA ILE A 205 7.67 11.87 18.32
C ILE A 205 7.72 11.16 19.67
N TYR A 206 7.05 11.70 20.70
CA TYR A 206 7.05 11.12 22.05
C TYR A 206 6.08 9.93 22.20
N ARG A 207 5.26 9.65 21.19
CA ARG A 207 4.28 8.55 21.18
C ARG A 207 3.95 8.17 19.73
N ARG A 208 4.85 7.42 19.08
CA ARG A 208 4.79 7.12 17.64
C ARG A 208 3.52 6.37 17.20
N THR A 209 2.93 5.62 18.12
CA THR A 209 1.63 4.96 17.95
C THR A 209 0.47 5.94 17.74
N ARG A 210 0.62 7.20 18.16
CA ARG A 210 -0.35 8.27 17.91
C ARG A 210 -0.01 8.96 16.59
N THR A 211 -0.89 8.75 15.61
CA THR A 211 -0.82 9.45 14.31
C THR A 211 -2.04 10.34 14.12
N PHE A 212 -1.91 11.39 13.32
CA PHE A 212 -3.03 12.25 12.92
C PHE A 212 -2.77 12.83 11.53
N GLN A 213 -3.84 13.19 10.84
CA GLN A 213 -3.76 13.94 9.58
C GLN A 213 -3.66 15.43 9.88
N LEU A 214 -2.77 16.11 9.18
CA LEU A 214 -2.66 17.57 9.26
C LEU A 214 -3.89 18.20 8.59
N GLY A 215 -4.72 18.87 9.38
CA GLY A 215 -5.83 19.66 8.86
C GLY A 215 -5.37 21.04 8.42
N LYS A 216 -4.99 21.88 9.40
CA LYS A 216 -4.49 23.25 9.17
C LYS A 216 -3.39 23.61 10.15
N PHE A 217 -2.59 24.60 9.78
CA PHE A 217 -1.64 25.22 10.69
C PHE A 217 -2.30 26.36 11.46
N THR A 218 -1.87 26.58 12.71
CA THR A 218 -2.36 27.69 13.52
C THR A 218 -1.73 29.00 13.07
N GLU A 219 -2.51 30.08 13.03
CA GLU A 219 -2.01 31.41 12.67
C GLU A 219 -1.06 31.99 13.73
N LYS A 220 -1.22 31.58 14.99
CA LYS A 220 -0.40 32.01 16.12
C LYS A 220 0.65 30.96 16.47
N PRO A 221 1.86 31.39 16.90
CA PRO A 221 2.87 30.47 17.38
C PRO A 221 2.45 29.84 18.71
N LEU A 222 3.01 28.66 19.02
CA LEU A 222 2.65 27.88 20.22
C LEU A 222 2.80 28.64 21.54
N ARG A 223 3.73 29.60 21.62
CA ARG A 223 3.93 30.42 22.82
C ARG A 223 2.77 31.37 23.14
N ASP A 224 1.91 31.63 22.16
CA ASP A 224 0.79 32.57 22.24
C ASP A 224 -0.58 31.82 22.27
N LEU A 225 -0.55 30.48 22.37
CA LEU A 225 -1.71 29.60 22.56
C LEU A 225 -1.84 29.19 24.02
#